data_AF-A0A9X4S9E8-F1
#
_entry.id   AF-A0A9X4S9E8-F1
#
_cell.length_a   1.000
_cell.length_b   1.000
_cell.length_c   1.000
_cell.angle_alpha   90.00
_cell.angle_beta   90.00
_cell.angle_gamma   90.00
#
_symmetry.space_group_name_H-M   'P 1'
#
loop_
_entity.id
_entity.type
_entity.pdbx_description
1 polymer ?
#
loop_
_entity_poly.entity_id
_entity_poly.type
_entity_poly.pdbx_seq_one_letter_code
_entity_poly.pdbx_strand_id
1 'polypeptide(L)'
;MKSLEYFRQAKAVLQTAGLDLDDLGDYDERTQRWLQAAIDLINPRTNKFYSSSELEVIVAARMYFKQFRKMSGFYEGVQAYGKEQLLDEKRLKQEKKLAALGYSMREIEKIMHVSRETIRGHGYSAWGKAGELKDEI
;
A
#
# COMPACT_ATOMS: atom_id res chain seq x y z
N MET A 1 -2.56 -3.09 21.40
CA MET A 1 -3.80 -3.38 20.64
C MET A 1 -3.69 -4.78 20.05
N LYS A 2 -4.74 -5.62 20.18
CA LYS A 2 -4.71 -7.03 19.75
C LYS A 2 -4.51 -7.20 18.23
N SER A 3 -5.00 -6.29 17.39
CA SER A 3 -4.79 -6.35 15.92
C SER A 3 -3.32 -6.33 15.52
N LEU A 4 -2.53 -5.42 16.10
CA LEU A 4 -1.09 -5.33 15.85
C LEU A 4 -0.33 -6.58 16.28
N GLU A 5 -0.86 -7.34 17.24
CA GLU A 5 -0.27 -8.60 17.68
C GLU A 5 -0.36 -9.67 16.59
N TYR A 6 -1.52 -9.82 15.96
CA TYR A 6 -1.68 -10.75 14.82
C TYR A 6 -0.81 -10.36 13.62
N PHE A 7 -0.64 -9.06 13.37
CA PHE A 7 0.29 -8.59 12.33
C PHE A 7 1.74 -8.97 12.66
N ARG A 8 2.16 -8.77 13.91
CA ARG A 8 3.51 -9.17 14.37
C ARG A 8 3.70 -10.68 14.29
N GLN A 9 2.69 -11.47 14.64
CA GLN A 9 2.72 -12.93 14.53
C GLN A 9 2.84 -13.38 13.08
N ALA A 10 2.06 -12.81 12.16
CA ALA A 10 2.17 -13.10 10.72
C ALA A 10 3.58 -12.82 10.20
N LYS A 11 4.14 -11.65 10.55
CA LYS A 11 5.51 -11.28 10.15
C LYS A 11 6.56 -12.21 10.76
N ALA A 12 6.44 -12.55 12.04
CA ALA A 12 7.38 -13.42 12.72
C ALA A 12 7.40 -14.83 12.10
N VAL A 13 6.23 -15.37 11.74
CA VAL A 13 6.11 -16.66 11.05
C VAL A 13 6.77 -16.63 9.68
N LEU A 14 6.54 -15.59 8.88
CA LEU A 14 7.19 -15.45 7.57
C LEU A 14 8.72 -15.35 7.67
N GLN A 15 9.21 -14.63 8.67
CA GLN A 15 10.64 -14.44 8.90
C GLN A 15 11.39 -15.74 9.21
N THR A 16 10.74 -16.78 9.74
CA THR A 16 11.41 -18.08 9.99
C THR A 16 11.83 -18.78 8.70
N ALA A 17 11.18 -18.46 7.58
CA ALA A 17 11.47 -19.00 6.25
C ALA A 17 12.13 -17.96 5.30
N GLY A 18 12.51 -16.78 5.81
CA GLY A 18 13.06 -15.71 4.96
C GLY A 18 12.04 -15.06 4.02
N LEU A 19 10.74 -15.22 4.32
CA LEU A 19 9.64 -14.67 3.53
C LEU A 19 9.19 -13.30 4.07
N ASP A 20 8.44 -12.56 3.26
CA ASP A 20 7.79 -11.30 3.65
C ASP A 20 6.28 -11.32 3.40
N LEU A 21 5.63 -10.18 3.65
CA LEU A 21 4.19 -10.06 3.51
C LEU A 21 3.72 -10.12 2.05
N ASP A 22 4.58 -9.75 1.10
CA ASP A 22 4.26 -9.80 -0.33
C ASP A 22 4.17 -11.26 -0.80
N ASP A 23 4.92 -12.15 -0.16
CA ASP A 23 4.88 -13.59 -0.38
C ASP A 23 3.53 -14.24 0.04
N LEU A 24 2.63 -13.51 0.71
CA LEU A 24 1.27 -13.99 1.04
C LEU A 24 0.33 -14.01 -0.16
N GLY A 25 0.62 -13.26 -1.23
CA GLY A 25 -0.26 -13.08 -2.39
C GLY A 25 -1.42 -12.12 -2.16
N ASP A 26 -2.32 -12.02 -3.13
CA ASP A 26 -3.37 -11.00 -3.09
C ASP A 26 -4.53 -11.39 -2.16
N TYR A 27 -4.97 -10.43 -1.33
CA TYR A 27 -6.08 -10.59 -0.41
C TYR A 27 -7.24 -9.66 -0.77
N ASP A 28 -8.42 -10.22 -0.99
CA ASP A 28 -9.66 -9.45 -1.14
C ASP A 28 -10.23 -9.13 0.23
N GLU A 29 -10.11 -7.86 0.61
CA GLU A 29 -10.60 -7.32 1.87
C GLU A 29 -12.12 -7.40 2.01
N ARG A 30 -12.87 -7.30 0.89
CA ARG A 30 -14.34 -7.33 0.88
C ARG A 30 -14.86 -8.73 1.13
N THR A 31 -14.27 -9.74 0.48
CA THR A 31 -14.70 -11.14 0.62
C THR A 31 -13.94 -11.88 1.72
N GLN A 32 -12.91 -11.26 2.30
CA GLN A 32 -11.99 -11.81 3.29
C GLN A 32 -11.30 -13.10 2.83
N ARG A 33 -10.97 -13.18 1.54
CA ARG A 33 -10.41 -14.36 0.87
C ARG A 33 -9.12 -14.01 0.14
N TRP A 34 -8.22 -14.98 0.04
CA TRP A 34 -7.07 -14.90 -0.85
C TRP A 34 -7.52 -15.13 -2.29
N LEU A 35 -7.01 -14.33 -3.22
CA LEU A 35 -7.39 -14.42 -4.64
C LEU A 35 -6.78 -15.65 -5.32
N GLN A 36 -5.64 -16.14 -4.83
CA GLN A 36 -4.99 -17.36 -5.31
C GLN A 36 -4.69 -18.33 -4.17
N ALA A 37 -4.71 -19.64 -4.49
CA ALA A 37 -4.25 -20.66 -3.55
C ALA A 37 -2.73 -20.49 -3.32
N ALA A 38 -2.26 -20.84 -2.12
CA ALA A 38 -0.83 -20.68 -1.78
C ALA A 38 0.06 -21.50 -2.72
N ILE A 39 -0.40 -22.69 -3.10
CA ILE A 39 0.31 -23.61 -4.03
C ILE A 39 0.56 -23.01 -5.42
N ASP A 40 -0.27 -22.05 -5.83
CA ASP A 40 -0.18 -21.42 -7.15
C ASP A 40 0.66 -20.13 -7.13
N LEU A 41 1.16 -19.72 -5.96
CA LEU A 41 1.96 -18.52 -5.83
C LEU A 41 3.36 -18.72 -6.41
N ILE A 42 3.81 -17.71 -7.14
CA ILE A 42 5.16 -17.62 -7.67
C ILE A 42 5.91 -16.59 -6.83
N ASN A 43 7.09 -16.98 -6.33
CA ASN A 43 7.96 -16.08 -5.60
C ASN A 43 8.44 -14.95 -6.54
N PRO A 44 8.13 -13.68 -6.23
CA PRO A 44 8.44 -12.57 -7.12
C PRO A 44 9.94 -12.31 -7.27
N ARG A 45 10.76 -12.76 -6.31
CA ARG A 45 12.21 -12.54 -6.30
C ARG A 45 12.94 -13.61 -7.11
N THR A 46 12.47 -14.85 -7.07
CA THR A 46 13.14 -16.00 -7.71
C THR A 46 12.43 -16.48 -8.97
N ASN A 47 11.20 -16.02 -9.20
CA ASN A 47 10.30 -16.44 -10.28
C ASN A 47 10.06 -17.96 -10.30
N LYS A 48 10.02 -18.58 -9.12
CA LYS A 48 9.78 -20.02 -8.91
C LYS A 48 8.65 -20.23 -7.93
N PHE A 49 8.04 -21.42 -7.96
CA PHE A 49 7.10 -21.85 -6.92
C PHE A 49 7.80 -22.01 -5.57
N TYR A 50 7.05 -21.77 -4.51
CA TYR A 50 7.50 -22.03 -3.14
C TYR A 50 7.63 -23.53 -2.88
N SER A 51 8.60 -23.90 -2.05
CA SER A 51 8.75 -25.24 -1.50
C SER A 51 7.60 -25.59 -0.56
N SER A 52 7.39 -26.89 -0.29
CA SER A 52 6.34 -27.34 0.63
C SER A 52 6.44 -26.71 2.03
N SER A 53 7.67 -26.56 2.55
CA SER A 53 7.90 -25.89 3.84
C SER A 53 7.56 -24.39 3.82
N GLU A 54 7.88 -23.69 2.72
CA GLU A 54 7.51 -22.28 2.57
C GLU A 54 6.00 -22.12 2.42
N LEU A 55 5.33 -23.03 1.70
CA LEU A 55 3.88 -23.03 1.56
C LEU A 55 3.15 -23.20 2.89
N GLU A 56 3.63 -24.08 3.77
CA GLU A 56 3.09 -24.25 5.13
C GLU A 56 3.21 -22.96 5.94
N VAL A 57 4.37 -22.29 5.84
CA VAL A 57 4.62 -20.99 6.50
C VAL A 57 3.71 -19.90 5.93
N ILE A 58 3.55 -19.82 4.61
CA ILE A 58 2.63 -18.88 3.95
C ILE A 58 1.21 -19.12 4.43
N VAL A 59 0.73 -20.36 4.43
CA VAL A 59 -0.64 -20.70 4.89
C VAL A 59 -0.83 -20.32 6.37
N ALA A 60 0.15 -20.62 7.22
CA ALA A 60 0.12 -20.22 8.63
C ALA A 60 0.05 -18.70 8.81
N ALA A 61 0.92 -17.96 8.12
CA ALA A 61 0.94 -16.51 8.15
C ALA A 61 -0.35 -15.88 7.58
N ARG A 62 -0.94 -16.47 6.52
CA ARG A 62 -2.23 -16.07 5.96
C ARG A 62 -3.36 -16.13 6.99
N MET A 63 -3.36 -17.09 7.92
CA MET A 63 -4.35 -17.17 9.00
C MET A 63 -4.23 -16.01 9.98
N TYR A 64 -3.01 -15.71 10.44
CA TYR A 64 -2.75 -14.57 11.32
C TYR A 64 -3.08 -13.24 10.63
N PHE A 65 -2.68 -13.09 9.37
CA PHE A 65 -2.96 -11.89 8.59
C PHE A 65 -4.47 -11.67 8.39
N LYS A 66 -5.24 -12.74 8.14
CA LYS A 66 -6.70 -12.68 8.07
C LYS A 66 -7.32 -12.18 9.37
N GLN A 67 -6.84 -12.63 10.53
CA GLN A 67 -7.34 -12.15 11.82
C GLN A 67 -6.96 -10.69 12.08
N PHE A 68 -5.74 -10.29 11.70
CA PHE A 68 -5.34 -8.88 11.69
C PHE A 68 -6.31 -8.04 10.86
N ARG A 69 -6.58 -8.44 9.61
CA ARG A 69 -7.51 -7.70 8.72
C ARG A 69 -8.93 -7.66 9.27
N LYS A 70 -9.43 -8.75 9.85
CA LYS A 70 -10.78 -8.83 10.44
C LYS A 70 -10.95 -7.87 11.63
N MET A 71 -9.97 -7.81 12.52
CA MET A 71 -10.03 -6.92 13.69
C MET A 71 -9.68 -5.47 13.35
N SER A 72 -8.84 -5.24 12.36
CA SER A 72 -8.61 -3.90 11.81
C SER A 72 -9.83 -3.40 11.03
N GLY A 73 -10.59 -4.29 10.38
CA GLY A 73 -11.86 -3.99 9.70
C GLY A 73 -13.04 -3.75 10.63
N PHE A 74 -12.97 -4.16 11.91
CA PHE A 74 -13.94 -3.75 12.93
C PHE A 74 -13.82 -2.24 13.27
N TYR A 75 -12.75 -1.58 12.79
CA TYR A 75 -12.63 -0.12 12.71
C TYR A 75 -13.12 0.37 11.33
N GLU A 76 -14.36 0.05 10.97
CA GLU A 76 -15.12 0.65 9.85
C GLU A 76 -15.44 2.16 10.09
N GLY A 77 -14.49 2.90 10.65
CA GLY A 77 -14.32 4.34 10.46
C GLY A 77 -13.04 4.68 9.67
N VAL A 78 -12.26 3.68 9.24
CA VAL A 78 -10.96 3.86 8.57
C VAL A 78 -10.99 3.23 7.17
N GLN A 79 -12.00 3.55 6.38
CA GLN A 79 -12.02 3.26 4.93
C GLN A 79 -11.00 4.08 4.11
N ALA A 80 -10.18 4.95 4.75
CA ALA A 80 -9.32 5.90 4.03
C ALA A 80 -7.86 5.44 3.78
N TYR A 81 -7.20 4.71 4.70
CA TYR A 81 -5.73 4.76 4.75
C TYR A 81 -4.94 3.89 3.75
N GLY A 82 -5.49 2.80 3.22
CA GLY A 82 -4.70 1.82 2.44
C GLY A 82 -4.73 2.03 0.93
N LYS A 83 -5.91 2.39 0.39
CA LYS A 83 -6.09 2.61 -1.06
C LYS A 83 -5.66 4.02 -1.48
N GLU A 84 -5.73 4.99 -0.57
CA GLU A 84 -5.17 6.33 -0.80
C GLU A 84 -3.66 6.26 -0.93
N GLN A 85 -2.90 5.54 -0.09
CA GLN A 85 -1.43 5.58 -0.15
C GLN A 85 -0.80 5.11 -1.48
N LEU A 86 -1.31 4.05 -2.12
CA LEU A 86 -0.77 3.56 -3.40
C LEU A 86 -1.21 4.39 -4.61
N LEU A 87 -2.42 4.97 -4.55
CA LEU A 87 -2.86 5.98 -5.51
C LEU A 87 -2.10 7.29 -5.29
N ASP A 88 -1.83 7.65 -4.05
CA ASP A 88 -1.13 8.85 -3.60
C ASP A 88 0.34 8.81 -4.00
N GLU A 89 1.04 7.68 -3.92
CA GLU A 89 2.44 7.65 -4.36
C GLU A 89 2.58 7.86 -5.88
N LYS A 90 1.70 7.26 -6.68
CA LYS A 90 1.69 7.45 -8.14
C LYS A 90 1.24 8.86 -8.50
N ARG A 91 0.21 9.39 -7.83
CA ARG A 91 -0.27 10.76 -8.00
C ARG A 91 0.79 11.77 -7.59
N LEU A 92 1.39 11.62 -6.42
CA LEU A 92 2.47 12.47 -5.92
C LEU A 92 3.69 12.48 -6.86
N LYS A 93 4.02 11.34 -7.49
CA LYS A 93 5.06 11.30 -8.53
C LYS A 93 4.68 12.07 -9.79
N GLN A 94 3.42 11.99 -10.22
CA GLN A 94 2.92 12.73 -11.39
C GLN A 94 2.84 14.22 -11.12
N GLU A 95 2.31 14.61 -9.96
CA GLU A 95 2.34 15.99 -9.52
C GLU A 95 3.81 16.45 -9.54
N LYS A 96 4.74 15.76 -8.85
CA LYS A 96 6.17 16.16 -8.76
C LYS A 96 6.79 16.41 -10.12
N LYS A 97 6.45 15.57 -11.11
CA LYS A 97 6.89 15.73 -12.49
C LYS A 97 6.33 17.01 -13.11
N LEU A 98 5.08 17.36 -12.87
CA LEU A 98 4.45 18.55 -13.42
C LEU A 98 5.02 19.85 -12.84
N ALA A 99 5.17 20.01 -11.52
CA ALA A 99 5.80 21.28 -11.06
C ALA A 99 7.31 21.32 -11.35
N ALA A 100 8.03 20.19 -11.45
CA ALA A 100 9.39 20.20 -11.97
C ALA A 100 9.49 20.67 -13.44
N LEU A 101 8.40 20.57 -14.21
CA LEU A 101 8.27 21.13 -15.55
C LEU A 101 7.81 22.61 -15.54
N GLY A 102 7.63 23.21 -14.37
CA GLY A 102 7.28 24.63 -14.20
C GLY A 102 5.78 24.93 -14.23
N TYR A 103 4.90 23.92 -14.22
CA TYR A 103 3.45 24.13 -14.19
C TYR A 103 2.99 24.71 -12.85
N SER A 104 2.08 25.68 -12.91
CA SER A 104 1.43 26.28 -11.74
C SER A 104 0.41 25.34 -11.09
N MET A 105 0.06 25.59 -9.83
CA MET A 105 -0.90 24.76 -9.10
C MET A 105 -2.28 24.68 -9.78
N ARG A 106 -2.72 25.76 -10.44
CA ARG A 106 -3.96 25.79 -11.25
C ARG A 106 -3.90 24.90 -12.47
N GLU A 107 -2.74 24.83 -13.12
CA GLU A 107 -2.55 23.98 -14.29
C GLU A 107 -2.51 22.51 -13.89
N ILE A 108 -1.85 22.19 -12.77
CA ILE A 108 -1.83 20.84 -12.20
C ILE A 108 -3.24 20.39 -11.78
N GLU A 109 -4.02 21.25 -11.12
CA GLU A 109 -5.44 21.01 -10.80
C GLU A 109 -6.25 20.61 -12.03
N LYS A 110 -6.09 21.35 -13.14
CA LYS A 110 -6.80 21.08 -14.40
C LYS A 110 -6.34 19.78 -15.07
N ILE A 111 -5.04 19.50 -15.08
CA ILE A 111 -4.45 18.31 -15.73
C ILE A 111 -4.81 17.04 -14.96
N MET A 112 -4.81 17.11 -13.63
CA MET A 112 -5.00 15.95 -12.76
C MET A 112 -6.44 15.78 -12.27
N HIS A 113 -7.33 16.74 -12.56
CA HIS A 113 -8.73 16.75 -12.11
C HIS A 113 -8.88 16.58 -10.60
N VAL A 114 -8.03 17.26 -9.81
CA VAL A 114 -8.01 17.21 -8.35
C VAL A 114 -8.08 18.61 -7.75
N SER A 115 -8.71 18.74 -6.57
CA SER A 115 -8.88 20.03 -5.91
C SER A 115 -7.55 20.58 -5.37
N ARG A 116 -7.45 21.92 -5.24
CA ARG A 116 -6.26 22.57 -4.65
C ARG A 116 -6.00 22.16 -3.21
N GLU A 117 -7.03 21.87 -2.43
CA GLU A 117 -6.88 21.38 -1.05
C GLU A 117 -6.21 20.00 -1.02
N THR A 118 -6.54 19.14 -1.99
CA THR A 118 -5.90 17.83 -2.19
C THR A 118 -4.42 17.98 -2.56
N ILE A 119 -4.10 18.87 -3.49
CA ILE A 119 -2.69 19.18 -3.86
C ILE A 119 -1.93 19.77 -2.67
N ARG A 120 -2.60 20.58 -1.84
CA ARG A 120 -2.01 21.18 -0.63
C ARG A 120 -1.74 20.17 0.49
N GLY A 121 -2.67 19.25 0.72
CA GLY A 121 -2.56 18.23 1.76
C GLY A 121 -1.50 17.17 1.48
N HIS A 122 -1.42 16.68 0.24
CA HIS A 122 -0.54 15.56 -0.13
C HIS A 122 0.79 16.01 -0.75
N GLY A 123 0.75 17.05 -1.59
CA GLY A 123 1.90 17.58 -2.29
C GLY A 123 2.65 18.61 -1.46
N TYR A 124 2.06 19.77 -1.24
CA TYR A 124 2.74 21.04 -0.93
C TYR A 124 3.87 21.02 0.11
N SER A 125 3.72 20.28 1.21
CA SER A 125 4.76 20.19 2.25
C SER A 125 6.11 19.62 1.75
N ALA A 126 6.08 18.77 0.71
CA ALA A 126 7.28 18.20 0.10
C ALA A 126 7.89 19.06 -1.03
N TRP A 127 7.17 20.06 -1.54
CA TRP A 127 7.53 20.84 -2.72
C TRP A 127 8.00 22.24 -2.35
N GLY A 128 7.51 22.76 -1.22
CA GLY A 128 8.12 23.91 -0.56
C GLY A 128 9.60 23.66 -0.19
N LYS A 129 10.05 22.40 -0.15
CA LYS A 129 11.47 22.03 0.01
C LYS A 129 12.24 21.89 -1.30
N ALA A 130 11.55 21.70 -2.43
CA ALA A 130 12.18 21.46 -3.75
C ALA A 130 12.42 22.75 -4.55
N GLY A 131 11.86 23.88 -4.11
CA GLY A 131 11.98 25.16 -4.82
C GLY A 131 11.07 25.20 -6.05
N GLU A 132 10.37 26.31 -6.22
CA GLU A 132 9.55 26.64 -7.40
C GLU A 132 8.19 25.92 -7.54
N LEU A 133 7.28 26.19 -6.61
CA LEU A 133 5.89 26.44 -7.02
C LEU A 133 5.72 27.95 -7.09
N LYS A 134 5.52 28.49 -8.30
CA LYS A 134 5.07 29.87 -8.47
C LYS A 134 3.64 29.94 -7.95
N ASP A 135 3.47 30.45 -6.73
CA ASP A 135 2.17 30.96 -6.30
C ASP A 135 1.87 32.17 -7.20
N GLU A 136 0.87 32.03 -8.07
CA GLU A 136 0.26 33.20 -8.72
C GLU A 136 -0.42 34.03 -7.62
N ILE A 137 -0.01 35.29 -7.49
CA ILE A 137 -0.71 36.34 -6.72
C ILE A 137 -2.02 36.68 -7.43
#